data_AF-A0A0K8QUE5-F1
#
_entry.id   AF-A0A0K8QUE5-F1
#
_cell.length_a   1.000
_cell.length_b   1.000
_cell.length_c   1.000
_cell.angle_alpha   90.00
_cell.angle_beta   90.00
_cell.angle_gamma   90.00
#
_symmetry.space_group_name_H-M   'P 1'
#
loop_
_entity.id
_entity.type
_entity.pdbx_description
1 polymer ?
#
loop_
_entity_poly.entity_id
_entity_poly.type
_entity_poly.pdbx_seq_one_letter_code
_entity_poly.pdbx_strand_id
1 'polypeptide(L)'
;MNRGKYVFSQLVEFLPKRAFDCIVMNYQGDKYIKSFSCWNQLLIMMYGQLSGCESLRELICIVTAHSPKSYHMGFGKSVITRSNLSKANANRDSKIFEEFAYKMISIAQGKRITRDFVLDGRFYAFDSTTIDLCMNLFWWANFRQTKAGIKVHTLYDVVTQIPAFIHITEARVHDMNAMDEIPYEPNAWYIFDRGYFDLSRLFTINLIGSNFVIRERGQLQYEVIDGEDLLECSDNIVKDQTIRLTGPQTRIKYPSLLRRVVYYSTEHKRTFTYLTNRLEISAKNIAMLYKNRWQVELFFKWIKQHLHIKSFWGVSENAVRVQIYTAIATYCLVAIVEHDLRLNRSTFDVLRILSMSLFDKTPIRELFERAETTDDLAEIRHAQLSFNF
;
A
#
# COMPACT_ATOMS: atom_id res chain seq x y z
N MET A 1 6.21 30.65 -10.35
CA MET A 1 7.62 30.77 -10.81
C MET A 1 8.51 30.48 -9.61
N ASN A 2 9.02 29.25 -9.46
CA ASN A 2 9.71 28.74 -8.26
C ASN A 2 11.22 29.02 -8.24
N ARG A 3 11.70 30.11 -8.87
CA ARG A 3 13.14 30.40 -8.97
C ARG A 3 13.74 30.55 -7.58
N GLY A 4 14.50 29.54 -7.14
CA GLY A 4 15.25 29.54 -5.88
C GLY A 4 14.81 28.53 -4.81
N LYS A 5 13.64 27.87 -4.94
CA LYS A 5 13.15 26.87 -3.96
C LYS A 5 13.67 25.47 -4.28
N TYR A 6 14.14 24.75 -3.27
CA TYR A 6 14.55 23.36 -3.44
C TYR A 6 13.37 22.48 -3.87
N VAL A 7 13.64 21.45 -4.66
CA VAL A 7 12.62 20.46 -5.11
C VAL A 7 11.88 19.89 -3.90
N PHE A 8 12.60 19.52 -2.83
CA PHE A 8 11.94 19.06 -1.60
C PHE A 8 10.98 20.11 -1.02
N SER A 9 11.37 21.38 -0.96
CA SER A 9 10.50 22.46 -0.49
C SER A 9 9.27 22.65 -1.39
N GLN A 10 9.42 22.45 -2.71
CA GLN A 10 8.30 22.47 -3.65
C GLN A 10 7.33 21.30 -3.39
N LEU A 11 7.84 20.11 -3.07
CA LEU A 11 7.01 18.95 -2.70
C LEU A 11 6.21 19.22 -1.42
N VAL A 12 6.83 19.87 -0.43
CA VAL A 12 6.17 20.20 0.84
C VAL A 12 4.95 21.12 0.66
N GLU A 13 4.89 21.92 -0.42
CA GLU A 13 3.73 22.78 -0.71
C GLU A 13 2.45 21.99 -1.03
N PHE A 14 2.58 20.73 -1.45
CA PHE A 14 1.44 19.84 -1.70
C PHE A 14 0.92 19.17 -0.42
N LEU A 15 1.63 19.31 0.71
CA LEU A 15 1.19 18.74 1.97
C LEU A 15 0.14 19.63 2.65
N PRO A 16 -0.98 19.07 3.13
CA PRO A 16 -2.03 19.84 3.80
C PRO A 16 -1.61 20.20 5.23
N LYS A 17 -0.68 21.15 5.37
CA LYS A 17 -0.08 21.53 6.66
C LYS A 17 -1.10 21.85 7.74
N ARG A 18 -2.16 22.60 7.41
CA ARG A 18 -3.23 22.92 8.38
C ARG A 18 -3.90 21.68 8.95
N ALA A 19 -4.12 20.65 8.12
CA ALA A 19 -4.70 19.41 8.59
C ALA A 19 -3.74 18.68 9.55
N PHE A 20 -2.45 18.66 9.23
CA PHE A 20 -1.43 18.10 10.12
C PHE A 20 -1.37 18.83 11.47
N ASP A 21 -1.36 20.16 11.44
CA ASP A 21 -1.33 20.98 12.65
C ASP A 21 -2.54 20.68 13.56
N CYS A 22 -3.74 20.51 12.99
CA CYS A 22 -4.93 20.09 13.73
C CYS A 22 -4.78 18.71 14.37
N ILE A 23 -4.25 17.72 13.64
CA ILE A 23 -4.00 16.37 14.16
C ILE A 23 -2.99 16.43 15.33
N VAL A 24 -1.88 17.16 15.17
CA VAL A 24 -0.88 17.33 16.22
C VAL A 24 -1.47 17.96 17.48
N MET A 25 -2.38 18.94 17.34
CA MET A 25 -3.09 19.54 18.47
C MET A 25 -3.96 18.52 19.22
N ASN A 26 -4.70 17.67 18.49
CA ASN A 26 -5.58 16.65 19.09
C ASN A 26 -4.79 15.64 19.95
N TYR A 27 -3.61 15.23 19.49
CA TYR A 27 -2.75 14.29 20.20
C TYR A 27 -1.73 14.96 21.14
N GLN A 28 -1.73 16.29 21.24
CA GLN A 28 -0.74 17.07 21.99
C GLN A 28 0.72 16.70 21.61
N GLY A 29 0.98 16.39 20.33
CA GLY A 29 2.28 15.85 19.88
C GLY A 29 3.47 16.79 20.07
N ASP A 30 3.19 18.09 20.10
CA ASP A 30 4.15 19.17 20.33
C ASP A 30 4.11 19.74 21.76
N LYS A 31 3.54 19.00 22.71
CA LYS A 31 3.53 19.43 24.12
C LYS A 31 4.96 19.54 24.66
N TYR A 32 5.27 20.67 25.30
CA TYR A 32 6.56 20.98 25.91
C TYR A 32 7.77 21.08 24.95
N ILE A 33 7.55 21.08 23.64
CA ILE A 33 8.67 21.24 22.70
C ILE A 33 9.19 22.68 22.74
N LYS A 34 10.51 22.84 22.74
CA LYS A 34 11.18 24.14 22.56
C LYS A 34 11.66 24.34 21.12
N SER A 35 12.03 23.24 20.48
CA SER A 35 12.50 23.16 19.10
C SER A 35 12.13 21.77 18.55
N PHE A 36 12.16 21.62 17.21
CA PHE A 36 11.89 20.37 16.52
C PHE A 36 10.45 19.85 16.70
N SER A 37 9.48 20.36 15.93
CA SER A 37 8.07 19.94 15.98
C SER A 37 7.82 18.57 15.34
N CYS A 38 6.60 18.04 15.51
CA CYS A 38 6.06 16.92 14.74
C CYS A 38 6.13 17.19 13.23
N TRP A 39 5.93 18.44 12.80
CA TRP A 39 6.07 18.82 11.39
C TRP A 39 7.52 18.66 10.90
N ASN A 40 8.49 19.13 11.69
CA ASN A 40 9.90 18.96 11.33
C ASN A 40 10.28 17.48 11.26
N GLN A 41 9.80 16.67 12.21
CA GLN A 41 10.00 15.22 12.20
C GLN A 41 9.41 14.60 10.94
N LEU A 42 8.15 14.91 10.60
CA LEU A 42 7.51 14.42 9.39
C LEU A 42 8.36 14.75 8.16
N LEU A 43 8.76 16.01 7.98
CA LEU A 43 9.53 16.43 6.80
C LEU A 43 10.87 15.71 6.69
N ILE A 44 11.60 15.53 7.80
CA ILE A 44 12.88 14.82 7.77
C ILE A 44 12.69 13.34 7.48
N MET A 45 11.64 12.74 8.04
CA MET A 45 11.31 11.35 7.79
C MET A 45 10.92 11.15 6.32
N MET A 46 10.09 12.03 5.75
CA MET A 46 9.73 12.02 4.33
C MET A 46 10.94 12.26 3.43
N TYR A 47 11.82 13.19 3.80
CA TYR A 47 13.08 13.41 3.08
C TYR A 47 13.92 12.13 3.05
N GLY A 48 14.10 11.46 4.20
CA GLY A 48 14.85 10.20 4.25
C GLY A 48 14.21 9.08 3.42
N GLN A 49 12.88 9.05 3.31
CA GLN A 49 12.17 8.10 2.45
C GLN A 49 12.42 8.40 0.98
N LEU A 50 12.34 9.68 0.58
CA LEU A 50 12.60 10.11 -0.79
C LEU A 50 14.07 9.97 -1.18
N SER A 51 15.01 10.26 -0.27
CA SER A 51 16.44 10.31 -0.58
C SER A 51 17.11 8.94 -0.60
N GLY A 52 16.40 7.87 -0.23
CA GLY A 52 17.01 6.55 -0.22
C GLY A 52 17.83 6.23 1.05
N CYS A 53 17.58 6.88 2.20
CA CYS A 53 18.40 6.68 3.39
C CYS A 53 18.14 5.33 4.07
N GLU A 54 19.15 4.47 4.16
CA GLU A 54 19.03 3.15 4.76
C GLU A 54 19.03 3.18 6.28
N SER A 55 19.67 4.19 6.90
CA SER A 55 19.79 4.26 8.36
C SER A 55 19.54 5.66 8.92
N LEU A 56 19.16 5.71 10.20
CA LEU A 56 19.05 6.96 10.95
C LEU A 56 20.38 7.73 10.96
N ARG A 57 21.52 7.02 10.98
CA ARG A 57 22.86 7.63 11.03
C ARG A 57 23.17 8.34 9.71
N GLU A 58 22.88 7.67 8.60
CA GLU A 58 23.04 8.21 7.26
C GLU A 58 22.18 9.45 7.05
N LEU A 59 20.88 9.37 7.39
CA LEU A 59 19.96 10.50 7.31
C LEU A 59 20.49 11.73 8.05
N ILE A 60 20.96 11.55 9.29
CA ILE A 60 21.52 12.64 10.09
C ILE A 60 22.83 13.16 9.50
N CYS A 61 23.68 12.29 8.95
CA CYS A 61 24.92 12.69 8.29
C CYS A 61 24.64 13.63 7.10
N ILE A 62 23.72 13.24 6.22
CA ILE A 62 23.32 14.02 5.04
C ILE A 62 22.69 15.36 5.45
N VAL A 63 21.73 15.33 6.38
CA VAL A 63 21.05 16.55 6.87
C VAL A 63 22.04 17.50 7.55
N THR A 64 23.05 16.97 8.26
CA THR A 64 24.08 17.80 8.91
C THR A 64 25.04 18.41 7.89
N ALA A 65 25.50 17.62 6.91
CA ALA A 65 26.35 18.11 5.83
C ALA A 65 25.69 19.21 5.01
N HIS A 66 24.35 19.17 4.88
CA HIS A 66 23.56 20.19 4.21
C HIS A 66 22.81 21.12 5.16
N SER A 67 23.30 21.28 6.40
CA SER A 67 22.68 22.14 7.41
C SER A 67 22.39 23.59 6.97
N PRO A 68 23.18 24.26 6.10
CA PRO A 68 22.84 25.59 5.59
C PRO A 68 21.53 25.60 4.75
N LYS A 69 21.15 24.45 4.18
CA LYS A 69 19.94 24.28 3.38
C LYS A 69 18.72 23.86 4.21
N SER A 70 18.93 23.28 5.40
CA SER A 70 17.88 22.68 6.25
C SER A 70 16.73 23.62 6.58
N TYR A 71 17.01 24.91 6.83
CA TYR A 71 15.95 25.90 7.08
C TYR A 71 15.03 26.06 5.87
N HIS A 72 15.60 26.17 4.67
CA HIS A 72 14.85 26.33 3.43
C HIS A 72 14.09 25.04 3.03
N MET A 73 14.54 23.89 3.51
CA MET A 73 13.85 22.60 3.34
C MET A 73 12.71 22.38 4.35
N GLY A 74 12.57 23.27 5.34
CA GLY A 74 11.51 23.17 6.35
C GLY A 74 11.86 22.28 7.55
N PHE A 75 13.12 21.83 7.68
CA PHE A 75 13.56 21.00 8.81
C PHE A 75 13.69 21.77 10.13
N GLY A 76 13.58 23.10 10.08
CA GLY A 76 13.70 24.00 11.21
C GLY A 76 15.11 24.61 11.34
N LYS A 77 15.26 25.49 12.34
CA LYS A 77 16.51 26.23 12.61
C LYS A 77 17.51 25.46 13.48
N SER A 78 17.04 24.52 14.28
CA SER A 78 17.87 23.74 15.19
C SER A 78 18.58 22.62 14.46
N VAL A 79 19.85 22.39 14.80
CA VAL A 79 20.59 21.20 14.34
C VAL A 79 19.87 19.94 14.83
N ILE A 80 19.56 19.04 13.91
CA ILE A 80 18.89 17.79 14.21
C ILE A 80 19.94 16.75 14.56
N THR A 81 19.87 16.24 15.79
CA THR A 81 20.76 15.18 16.24
C THR A 81 20.08 13.83 16.12
N ARG A 82 20.89 12.76 16.01
CA ARG A 82 20.41 11.38 16.02
C ARG A 82 19.59 11.06 17.26
N SER A 83 20.02 11.54 18.43
CA SER A 83 19.33 11.31 19.70
C SER A 83 17.96 12.00 19.73
N ASN A 84 17.84 13.22 19.19
CA ASN A 84 16.56 13.93 19.13
C ASN A 84 15.57 13.21 18.21
N LEU A 85 15.98 12.86 16.98
CA LEU A 85 15.09 12.17 16.04
C LEU A 85 14.70 10.77 16.53
N SER A 86 15.64 10.02 17.09
CA SER A 86 15.35 8.70 17.68
C SER A 86 14.36 8.79 18.85
N LYS A 87 14.54 9.75 19.78
CA LYS A 87 13.60 9.99 20.89
C LYS A 87 12.22 10.41 20.38
N ALA A 88 12.17 11.28 19.37
CA ALA A 88 10.90 11.71 18.78
C ALA A 88 10.15 10.54 18.13
N ASN A 89 10.86 9.69 17.37
CA ASN A 89 10.28 8.48 16.77
C ASN A 89 9.80 7.48 17.82
N ALA A 90 10.48 7.38 18.96
CA ALA A 90 10.09 6.43 20.01
C ALA A 90 8.89 6.90 20.85
N ASN A 91 8.76 8.21 21.09
CA ASN A 91 7.87 8.73 22.14
C ASN A 91 6.65 9.51 21.64
N ARG A 92 6.68 10.06 20.41
CA ARG A 92 5.52 10.79 19.88
C ARG A 92 4.51 9.81 19.33
N ASP A 93 3.24 9.99 19.70
CA ASP A 93 2.17 9.07 19.32
C ASP A 93 2.14 8.84 17.80
N SER A 94 2.37 7.60 17.39
CA SER A 94 2.32 7.18 15.99
C SER A 94 0.98 7.47 15.31
N LYS A 95 -0.12 7.61 16.08
CA LYS A 95 -1.44 7.96 15.55
C LYS A 95 -1.48 9.30 14.83
N ILE A 96 -0.59 10.24 15.18
CA ILE A 96 -0.45 11.52 14.45
C ILE A 96 -0.08 11.27 12.99
N PHE A 97 0.86 10.35 12.77
CA PHE A 97 1.36 10.01 11.43
C PHE A 97 0.38 9.10 10.71
N GLU A 98 -0.30 8.21 11.42
CA GLU A 98 -1.39 7.36 10.91
C GLU A 98 -2.55 8.19 10.35
N GLU A 99 -3.13 9.08 11.16
CA GLU A 99 -4.24 9.93 10.73
C GLU A 99 -3.83 10.82 9.55
N PHE A 100 -2.59 11.33 9.56
CA PHE A 100 -2.09 12.10 8.44
C PHE A 100 -1.91 11.25 7.18
N ALA A 101 -1.43 10.01 7.30
CA ALA A 101 -1.33 9.08 6.17
C ALA A 101 -2.72 8.81 5.57
N TYR A 102 -3.73 8.58 6.40
CA TYR A 102 -5.12 8.44 5.94
C TYR A 102 -5.66 9.71 5.28
N LYS A 103 -5.31 10.89 5.80
CA LYS A 103 -5.64 12.16 5.13
C LYS A 103 -5.01 12.26 3.75
N MET A 104 -3.74 11.86 3.62
CA MET A 104 -3.03 11.86 2.34
C MET A 104 -3.61 10.83 1.36
N ILE A 105 -3.96 9.64 1.84
CA ILE A 105 -4.68 8.62 1.07
C ILE A 105 -5.97 9.19 0.47
N SER A 106 -6.80 9.82 1.30
CA SER A 106 -8.07 10.40 0.87
C SER A 106 -7.89 11.45 -0.23
N ILE A 107 -6.88 12.32 -0.09
CA ILE A 107 -6.57 13.35 -1.10
C ILE A 107 -6.07 12.69 -2.40
N ALA A 108 -5.16 11.72 -2.30
CA ALA A 108 -4.59 11.03 -3.45
C ALA A 108 -5.65 10.23 -4.23
N GLN A 109 -6.52 9.48 -3.52
CA GLN A 109 -7.66 8.79 -4.13
C GLN A 109 -8.58 9.78 -4.83
N GLY A 110 -8.98 10.86 -4.16
CA GLY A 110 -9.88 11.88 -4.73
C GLY A 110 -9.36 12.51 -6.03
N LYS A 111 -8.04 12.64 -6.18
CA LYS A 111 -7.41 13.15 -7.40
C LYS A 111 -7.31 12.09 -8.51
N ARG A 112 -7.16 10.81 -8.16
CA ARG A 112 -6.95 9.72 -9.11
C ARG A 112 -8.21 8.98 -9.53
N ILE A 113 -9.39 9.42 -9.11
CA ILE A 113 -10.68 8.98 -9.68
C ILE A 113 -10.78 9.57 -11.10
N THR A 114 -10.12 8.92 -12.06
CA THR A 114 -10.09 9.35 -13.46
C THR A 114 -10.29 8.19 -14.44
N ARG A 115 -10.41 6.95 -13.94
CA ARG A 115 -10.58 5.76 -14.79
C ARG A 115 -11.98 5.20 -14.62
N ASP A 116 -12.75 5.20 -15.69
CA ASP A 116 -13.93 4.36 -15.83
C ASP A 116 -13.44 2.90 -15.81
N PHE A 117 -13.66 2.21 -14.69
CA PHE A 117 -13.50 0.77 -14.66
C PHE A 117 -14.74 0.15 -15.33
N VAL A 118 -14.59 -1.05 -15.92
CA VAL A 118 -15.66 -1.71 -16.70
C VAL A 118 -16.94 -1.99 -15.88
N LEU A 119 -16.87 -1.84 -14.56
CA LEU A 119 -17.92 -2.18 -13.61
C LEU A 119 -18.11 -1.03 -12.63
N ASP A 120 -19.38 -0.80 -12.24
CA ASP A 120 -19.73 0.16 -11.20
C ASP A 120 -19.22 -0.31 -9.83
N GLY A 121 -18.72 0.63 -9.03
CA GLY A 121 -18.24 0.41 -7.67
C GLY A 121 -16.72 0.60 -7.51
N ARG A 122 -16.23 0.33 -6.29
CA ARG A 122 -14.79 0.38 -5.97
C ARG A 122 -14.18 -1.01 -5.98
N PHE A 123 -12.94 -1.13 -6.43
CA PHE A 123 -12.24 -2.41 -6.57
C PHE A 123 -11.05 -2.47 -5.65
N TYR A 124 -11.16 -3.30 -4.62
CA TYR A 124 -10.14 -3.46 -3.61
C TYR A 124 -9.47 -4.82 -3.71
N ALA A 125 -8.14 -4.82 -3.83
CA ALA A 125 -7.32 -6.00 -3.64
C ALA A 125 -6.82 -6.00 -2.19
N PHE A 126 -7.10 -7.06 -1.44
CA PHE A 126 -6.61 -7.22 -0.08
C PHE A 126 -5.53 -8.27 -0.02
N ASP A 127 -4.39 -7.90 0.55
CA ASP A 127 -3.27 -8.80 0.79
C ASP A 127 -2.40 -8.25 1.93
N SER A 128 -1.41 -9.03 2.33
CA SER A 128 -0.47 -8.66 3.38
C SER A 128 0.97 -8.84 2.93
N THR A 129 1.85 -8.02 3.49
CA THR A 129 3.28 -8.16 3.31
C THR A 129 3.98 -8.34 4.64
N THR A 130 4.79 -9.40 4.75
CA THR A 130 5.67 -9.61 5.91
C THR A 130 6.96 -8.80 5.76
N ILE A 131 7.37 -8.16 6.85
CA ILE A 131 8.65 -7.46 6.97
C ILE A 131 9.46 -8.16 8.08
N ASP A 132 10.54 -8.82 7.69
CA ASP A 132 11.41 -9.55 8.62
C ASP A 132 12.24 -8.57 9.46
N LEU A 133 12.31 -8.86 10.76
CA LEU A 133 12.97 -8.04 11.78
C LEU A 133 13.99 -8.88 12.57
N CYS A 134 15.02 -8.22 13.09
CA CYS A 134 15.98 -8.87 14.00
C CYS A 134 15.35 -9.04 15.39
N MET A 135 15.19 -10.28 15.86
CA MET A 135 14.55 -10.57 17.16
C MET A 135 15.22 -9.86 18.34
N ASN A 136 16.55 -9.78 18.34
CA ASN A 136 17.30 -9.13 19.43
C ASN A 136 17.03 -7.62 19.54
N LEU A 137 16.66 -6.98 18.43
CA LEU A 137 16.36 -5.54 18.39
C LEU A 137 14.86 -5.28 18.53
N PHE A 138 14.01 -6.16 18.01
CA PHE A 138 12.56 -6.00 17.91
C PHE A 138 11.82 -7.09 18.69
N TRP A 139 12.09 -7.17 20.00
CA TRP A 139 11.54 -8.20 20.89
C TRP A 139 10.02 -8.20 20.99
N TRP A 140 9.37 -7.07 20.70
CA TRP A 140 7.91 -6.91 20.70
C TRP A 140 7.23 -7.49 19.44
N ALA A 141 7.97 -7.78 18.37
CA ALA A 141 7.43 -8.26 17.10
C ALA A 141 7.64 -9.79 16.92
N ASN A 142 7.29 -10.60 17.92
CA ASN A 142 7.65 -12.02 17.93
C ASN A 142 6.92 -12.82 16.82
N PHE A 143 7.68 -13.49 15.95
CA PHE A 143 7.14 -14.34 14.87
C PHE A 143 7.45 -15.82 15.07
N ARG A 144 8.73 -16.14 15.32
CA ARG A 144 9.25 -17.49 15.60
C ARG A 144 10.35 -17.41 16.66
N GLN A 145 10.80 -18.55 17.20
CA GLN A 145 11.84 -18.62 18.25
C GLN A 145 13.07 -17.72 18.00
N THR A 146 13.48 -17.55 16.74
CA THR A 146 14.68 -16.77 16.36
C THR A 146 14.40 -15.60 15.43
N LYS A 147 13.14 -15.34 15.04
CA LYS A 147 12.78 -14.30 14.07
C LYS A 147 11.67 -13.40 14.61
N ALA A 148 11.88 -12.09 14.49
CA ALA A 148 10.84 -11.10 14.66
C ALA A 148 10.25 -10.73 13.28
N GLY A 149 9.01 -10.29 13.25
CA GLY A 149 8.34 -9.95 12.00
C GLY A 149 7.12 -9.05 12.18
N ILE A 150 7.10 -8.06 11.32
CA ILE A 150 6.00 -7.26 10.80
C ILE A 150 4.98 -7.96 9.91
N LYS A 151 3.67 -7.75 10.04
CA LYS A 151 2.76 -7.81 8.89
C LYS A 151 2.06 -6.49 8.67
N VAL A 152 2.07 -6.04 7.42
CA VAL A 152 1.29 -4.89 6.97
C VAL A 152 0.20 -5.42 6.05
N HIS A 153 -1.03 -5.46 6.55
CA HIS A 153 -2.22 -5.79 5.79
C HIS A 153 -2.68 -4.54 5.07
N THR A 154 -3.00 -4.64 3.79
CA THR A 154 -3.38 -3.48 2.99
C THR A 154 -4.57 -3.81 2.11
N LEU A 155 -5.60 -2.97 2.22
CA LEU A 155 -6.67 -2.87 1.25
C LEU A 155 -6.22 -1.86 0.19
N TYR A 156 -6.00 -2.33 -1.03
CA TYR A 156 -5.46 -1.51 -2.11
C TYR A 156 -6.53 -1.23 -3.15
N ASP A 157 -6.81 0.04 -3.42
CA ASP A 157 -7.71 0.45 -4.49
C ASP A 157 -6.99 0.32 -5.83
N VAL A 158 -7.43 -0.68 -6.60
CA VAL A 158 -6.85 -1.05 -7.89
C VAL A 158 -7.00 0.07 -8.92
N VAL A 159 -8.08 0.86 -8.83
CA VAL A 159 -8.41 1.89 -9.83
C VAL A 159 -7.54 3.12 -9.61
N THR A 160 -7.52 3.63 -8.38
CA THR A 160 -6.73 4.83 -8.03
C THR A 160 -5.25 4.50 -7.84
N GLN A 161 -4.91 3.22 -7.70
CA GLN A 161 -3.57 2.74 -7.36
C GLN A 161 -3.08 3.29 -6.01
N ILE A 162 -3.99 3.55 -5.05
CA ILE A 162 -3.67 4.07 -3.72
C ILE A 162 -4.17 3.09 -2.66
N PRO A 163 -3.43 2.85 -1.56
CA PRO A 163 -3.95 2.08 -0.44
C PRO A 163 -5.16 2.78 0.19
N ALA A 164 -6.23 2.05 0.47
CA ALA A 164 -7.44 2.55 1.14
C ALA A 164 -7.42 2.29 2.65
N PHE A 165 -6.85 1.16 3.07
CA PHE A 165 -6.78 0.77 4.48
C PHE A 165 -5.49 0.02 4.77
N ILE A 166 -4.90 0.28 5.94
CA ILE A 166 -3.63 -0.29 6.35
C ILE A 166 -3.71 -0.71 7.82
N HIS A 167 -3.37 -1.96 8.09
CA HIS A 167 -3.39 -2.52 9.44
C HIS A 167 -2.07 -3.26 9.72
N ILE A 168 -1.43 -2.93 10.84
CA ILE A 168 -0.12 -3.46 11.21
C ILE A 168 -0.27 -4.43 12.38
N THR A 169 0.12 -5.69 12.18
CA THR A 169 0.10 -6.72 13.21
C THR A 169 1.47 -7.38 13.39
N GLU A 170 1.63 -8.12 14.48
CA GLU A 170 2.72 -9.12 14.57
C GLU A 170 2.58 -10.14 13.43
N ALA A 171 3.71 -10.63 12.91
CA ALA A 171 3.70 -11.58 11.80
C ALA A 171 3.11 -12.95 12.17
N ARG A 172 2.99 -13.28 13.46
CA ARG A 172 2.40 -14.54 13.93
C ARG A 172 0.88 -14.60 13.69
N VAL A 173 0.22 -13.44 13.61
CA VAL A 173 -1.23 -13.37 13.37
C VAL A 173 -1.54 -13.98 11.99
N HIS A 174 -2.54 -14.85 11.93
CA HIS A 174 -3.02 -15.41 10.67
C HIS A 174 -3.70 -14.34 9.83
N ASP A 175 -3.40 -14.30 8.52
CA ASP A 175 -3.84 -13.23 7.63
C ASP A 175 -5.36 -13.14 7.52
N MET A 176 -6.06 -14.29 7.62
CA MET A 176 -7.52 -14.35 7.66
C MET A 176 -8.14 -13.51 8.78
N ASN A 177 -7.46 -13.34 9.92
CA ASN A 177 -8.01 -12.57 11.03
C ASN A 177 -8.04 -11.06 10.71
N ALA A 178 -7.15 -10.58 9.83
CA ALA A 178 -7.14 -9.18 9.42
C ALA A 178 -8.37 -8.81 8.57
N MET A 179 -9.12 -9.80 8.06
CA MET A 179 -10.38 -9.56 7.35
C MET A 179 -11.46 -8.94 8.24
N ASP A 180 -11.38 -9.15 9.56
CA ASP A 180 -12.35 -8.64 10.53
C ASP A 180 -12.19 -7.14 10.77
N GLU A 181 -11.00 -6.60 10.48
CA GLU A 181 -10.64 -5.19 10.65
C GLU A 181 -10.91 -4.35 9.38
N ILE A 182 -11.28 -5.00 8.26
CA ILE A 182 -11.50 -4.30 7.00
C ILE A 182 -12.78 -3.46 7.10
N PRO A 183 -12.73 -2.16 6.78
CA PRO A 183 -13.92 -1.33 6.67
C PRO A 183 -14.66 -1.66 5.36
N TYR A 184 -15.54 -2.67 5.40
CA TYR A 184 -16.33 -3.07 4.25
C TYR A 184 -17.34 -1.98 3.84
N GLU A 185 -17.33 -1.62 2.56
CA GLU A 185 -18.22 -0.65 1.94
C GLU A 185 -19.26 -1.39 1.08
N PRO A 186 -20.57 -1.08 1.21
CA PRO A 186 -21.60 -1.63 0.33
C PRO A 186 -21.29 -1.37 -1.15
N ASN A 187 -21.68 -2.29 -2.03
CA ASN A 187 -21.45 -2.22 -3.48
C ASN A 187 -19.97 -2.14 -3.93
N ALA A 188 -19.01 -2.37 -3.03
CA ALA A 188 -17.59 -2.52 -3.39
C ALA A 188 -17.21 -3.98 -3.69
N TRP A 189 -16.10 -4.15 -4.40
CA TRP A 189 -15.52 -5.43 -4.80
C TRP A 189 -14.27 -5.73 -4.00
N TYR A 190 -14.26 -6.85 -3.29
CA TYR A 190 -13.12 -7.31 -2.49
C TYR A 190 -12.49 -8.54 -3.12
N ILE A 191 -11.24 -8.40 -3.57
CA ILE A 191 -10.50 -9.44 -4.28
C ILE A 191 -9.46 -10.01 -3.32
N PHE A 192 -9.62 -11.28 -2.98
CA PHE A 192 -8.79 -11.97 -1.99
C PHE A 192 -7.98 -13.11 -2.60
N ASP A 193 -6.78 -13.35 -2.08
CA ASP A 193 -6.04 -14.58 -2.41
C ASP A 193 -6.66 -15.81 -1.71
N ARG A 194 -6.31 -17.01 -2.20
CA ARG A 194 -6.68 -18.31 -1.63
C ARG A 194 -6.30 -18.45 -0.15
N GLY A 195 -5.29 -17.71 0.32
CA GLY A 195 -4.92 -17.66 1.74
C GLY A 195 -6.03 -17.15 2.67
N TYR A 196 -6.95 -16.35 2.14
CA TYR A 196 -8.05 -15.70 2.88
C TYR A 196 -9.38 -16.49 2.81
N PHE A 197 -9.32 -17.77 2.46
CA PHE A 197 -10.52 -18.60 2.26
C PHE A 197 -11.22 -18.95 3.58
N ASP A 198 -12.20 -18.12 3.98
CA ASP A 198 -13.08 -18.35 5.12
C ASP A 198 -14.54 -18.06 4.76
N LEU A 199 -15.36 -19.13 4.67
CA LEU A 199 -16.76 -19.03 4.26
C LEU A 199 -17.62 -18.16 5.17
N SER A 200 -17.37 -18.16 6.49
CA SER A 200 -18.16 -17.35 7.42
C SER A 200 -17.91 -15.85 7.20
N ARG A 201 -16.65 -15.47 7.01
CA ARG A 201 -16.27 -14.07 6.72
C ARG A 201 -16.76 -13.63 5.35
N LEU A 202 -16.66 -14.49 4.34
CA LEU A 202 -17.22 -14.23 3.00
C LEU A 202 -18.75 -14.05 3.05
N PHE A 203 -19.44 -14.77 3.94
CA PHE A 203 -20.87 -14.58 4.15
C PHE A 203 -21.18 -13.22 4.77
N THR A 204 -20.36 -12.74 5.71
CA THR A 204 -20.48 -11.38 6.26
C THR A 204 -20.40 -10.31 5.17
N ILE A 205 -19.47 -10.45 4.21
CA ILE A 205 -19.35 -9.52 3.07
C ILE A 205 -20.65 -9.52 2.23
N ASN A 206 -21.23 -10.70 2.01
CA ASN A 206 -22.50 -10.83 1.30
C ASN A 206 -23.65 -10.14 2.06
N LEU A 207 -23.71 -10.28 3.39
CA LEU A 207 -24.73 -9.62 4.22
C LEU A 207 -24.62 -8.09 4.22
N ILE A 208 -23.41 -7.54 4.07
CA ILE A 208 -23.16 -6.09 3.95
C ILE A 208 -23.66 -5.53 2.61
N GLY A 209 -23.91 -6.40 1.61
CA GLY A 209 -24.24 -5.99 0.25
C GLY A 209 -22.99 -5.63 -0.57
N SER A 210 -21.83 -6.16 -0.18
CA SER A 210 -20.58 -6.05 -0.93
C SER A 210 -20.33 -7.31 -1.75
N ASN A 211 -19.45 -7.21 -2.73
CA ASN A 211 -19.09 -8.31 -3.60
C ASN A 211 -17.68 -8.82 -3.28
N PHE A 212 -17.43 -10.12 -3.41
CA PHE A 212 -16.08 -10.67 -3.33
C PHE A 212 -15.72 -11.52 -4.53
N VAL A 213 -14.43 -11.62 -4.81
CA VAL A 213 -13.86 -12.62 -5.71
C VAL A 213 -12.69 -13.28 -4.98
N ILE A 214 -12.76 -14.60 -4.81
CA ILE A 214 -11.71 -15.37 -4.15
C ILE A 214 -11.38 -16.63 -4.94
N ARG A 215 -10.14 -17.08 -4.86
CA ARG A 215 -9.74 -18.36 -5.43
C ARG A 215 -10.15 -19.52 -4.52
N GLU A 216 -10.78 -20.53 -5.10
CA GLU A 216 -11.23 -21.74 -4.40
C GLU A 216 -10.05 -22.42 -3.69
N ARG A 217 -10.28 -22.86 -2.43
CA ARG A 217 -9.31 -23.65 -1.66
C ARG A 217 -9.86 -25.02 -1.32
N GLY A 218 -9.15 -26.05 -1.80
CA GLY A 218 -9.49 -27.43 -1.49
C GLY A 218 -10.64 -27.91 -2.37
N GLN A 219 -11.23 -29.03 -1.99
CA GLN A 219 -12.38 -29.59 -2.69
C GLN A 219 -13.65 -29.30 -1.89
N LEU A 220 -14.50 -28.43 -2.42
CA LEU A 220 -15.79 -28.11 -1.80
C LEU A 220 -16.84 -29.14 -2.22
N GLN A 221 -17.69 -29.54 -1.27
CA GLN A 221 -18.92 -30.29 -1.57
C GLN A 221 -20.02 -29.30 -1.91
N TYR A 222 -20.53 -29.41 -3.13
CA TYR A 222 -21.58 -28.54 -3.65
C TYR A 222 -22.50 -29.29 -4.61
N GLU A 223 -23.68 -28.76 -4.81
CA GLU A 223 -24.59 -29.09 -5.91
C GLU A 223 -24.60 -27.93 -6.91
N VAL A 224 -24.70 -28.25 -8.20
CA VAL A 224 -24.88 -27.26 -9.26
C VAL A 224 -26.38 -27.02 -9.41
N ILE A 225 -26.80 -25.77 -9.29
CA ILE A 225 -28.21 -25.37 -9.47
C ILE A 225 -28.46 -24.95 -10.91
N ASP A 226 -27.50 -24.23 -11.49
CA ASP A 226 -27.60 -23.66 -12.82
C ASP A 226 -26.21 -23.46 -13.42
N GLY A 227 -26.13 -23.37 -14.74
CA GLY A 227 -24.90 -23.17 -15.50
C GLY A 227 -24.34 -24.44 -16.15
N GLU A 228 -23.46 -24.23 -17.12
CA GLU A 228 -22.97 -25.27 -18.03
C GLU A 228 -21.44 -25.35 -18.06
N ASP A 229 -20.93 -26.50 -18.51
CA ASP A 229 -19.51 -26.68 -18.83
C ASP A 229 -19.24 -26.08 -20.23
N LEU A 230 -18.60 -24.92 -20.27
CA LEU A 230 -18.33 -24.15 -21.49
C LEU A 230 -16.97 -24.53 -22.10
N LEU A 231 -16.82 -25.79 -22.51
CA LEU A 231 -15.52 -26.34 -22.95
C LEU A 231 -14.92 -25.65 -24.20
N GLU A 232 -15.71 -24.93 -24.99
CA GLU A 232 -15.31 -24.31 -26.26
C GLU A 232 -15.67 -22.81 -26.35
N CYS A 233 -15.23 -22.01 -25.38
CA CYS A 233 -15.50 -20.56 -25.38
C CYS A 233 -14.24 -19.74 -25.68
N SER A 234 -14.34 -18.71 -26.53
CA SER A 234 -13.20 -17.84 -26.93
C SER A 234 -12.53 -17.10 -25.76
N ASP A 235 -13.22 -16.99 -24.63
CA ASP A 235 -12.77 -16.24 -23.45
C ASP A 235 -11.97 -17.07 -22.42
N ASN A 236 -11.60 -18.31 -22.76
CA ASN A 236 -10.90 -19.27 -21.87
C ASN A 236 -11.67 -19.61 -20.57
N ILE A 237 -12.99 -19.42 -20.56
CA ILE A 237 -13.85 -19.88 -19.47
C ILE A 237 -14.21 -21.33 -19.76
N VAL A 238 -13.93 -22.22 -18.81
CA VAL A 238 -14.17 -23.68 -18.91
C VAL A 238 -15.50 -24.07 -18.26
N LYS A 239 -15.86 -23.41 -17.15
CA LYS A 239 -17.11 -23.65 -16.42
C LYS A 239 -17.64 -22.35 -15.85
N ASP A 240 -18.94 -22.18 -15.90
CA ASP A 240 -19.64 -21.07 -15.26
C ASP A 240 -20.91 -21.60 -14.59
N GLN A 241 -20.86 -21.75 -13.27
CA GLN A 241 -21.86 -22.52 -12.52
C GLN A 241 -22.34 -21.74 -11.31
N THR A 242 -23.66 -21.70 -11.11
CA THR A 242 -24.26 -21.31 -9.83
C THR A 242 -24.37 -22.55 -8.95
N ILE A 243 -23.74 -22.51 -7.78
CA ILE A 243 -23.61 -23.64 -6.86
C ILE A 243 -24.24 -23.33 -5.51
N ARG A 244 -24.66 -24.40 -4.82
CA ARG A 244 -25.03 -24.37 -3.40
C ARG A 244 -24.13 -25.34 -2.63
N LEU A 245 -23.58 -24.90 -1.51
CA LEU A 245 -22.72 -25.76 -0.69
C LEU A 245 -23.57 -26.81 0.03
N THR A 246 -23.17 -28.08 -0.07
CA THR A 246 -23.88 -29.23 0.51
C THR A 246 -23.15 -29.84 1.70
N GLY A 247 -21.87 -29.53 1.88
CA GLY A 247 -21.08 -30.03 3.01
C GLY A 247 -21.67 -29.62 4.37
N PRO A 248 -21.64 -30.50 5.40
CA PRO A 248 -22.33 -30.26 6.68
C PRO A 248 -21.90 -28.96 7.37
N GLN A 249 -20.60 -28.64 7.37
CA GLN A 249 -20.08 -27.42 7.98
C GLN A 249 -20.12 -26.23 7.01
N THR A 250 -19.85 -26.46 5.72
CA THR A 250 -19.73 -25.38 4.73
C THR A 250 -21.08 -24.73 4.43
N ARG A 251 -22.16 -25.52 4.39
CA ARG A 251 -23.53 -25.02 4.22
C ARG A 251 -23.97 -24.11 5.39
N ILE A 252 -23.55 -24.43 6.62
CA ILE A 252 -23.85 -23.60 7.79
C ILE A 252 -23.10 -22.27 7.71
N LYS A 253 -21.83 -22.31 7.28
CA LYS A 253 -20.98 -21.11 7.19
C LYS A 253 -21.40 -20.17 6.05
N TYR A 254 -21.86 -20.71 4.93
CA TYR A 254 -22.34 -19.93 3.78
C TYR A 254 -23.62 -20.58 3.22
N PRO A 255 -24.81 -20.16 3.69
CA PRO A 255 -26.08 -20.77 3.30
C PRO A 255 -26.65 -20.28 1.96
N SER A 256 -26.12 -19.19 1.41
CA SER A 256 -26.57 -18.60 0.14
C SER A 256 -25.93 -19.26 -1.09
N LEU A 257 -26.45 -18.91 -2.27
CA LEU A 257 -25.86 -19.34 -3.55
C LEU A 257 -24.52 -18.65 -3.78
N LEU A 258 -23.60 -19.37 -4.43
CA LEU A 258 -22.32 -18.87 -4.89
C LEU A 258 -22.19 -19.13 -6.38
N ARG A 259 -21.48 -18.26 -7.09
CA ARG A 259 -21.05 -18.54 -8.45
C ARG A 259 -19.62 -19.04 -8.46
N ARG A 260 -19.41 -20.13 -9.19
CA ARG A 260 -18.14 -20.82 -9.39
C ARG A 260 -17.74 -20.72 -10.85
N VAL A 261 -16.65 -20.01 -11.11
CA VAL A 261 -16.11 -19.79 -12.46
C VAL A 261 -14.76 -20.50 -12.58
N VAL A 262 -14.60 -21.34 -13.59
CA VAL A 262 -13.31 -21.99 -13.91
C VAL A 262 -12.72 -21.32 -15.14
N TYR A 263 -11.56 -20.70 -14.98
CA TYR A 263 -10.82 -20.01 -16.04
C TYR A 263 -9.54 -20.78 -16.38
N TYR A 264 -9.28 -21.03 -17.66
CA TYR A 264 -8.01 -21.57 -18.14
C TYR A 264 -7.03 -20.45 -18.47
N SER A 265 -5.90 -20.41 -17.75
CA SER A 265 -4.82 -19.47 -18.07
C SER A 265 -3.90 -20.10 -19.11
N THR A 266 -3.86 -19.50 -20.30
CA THR A 266 -2.92 -19.85 -21.37
C THR A 266 -1.47 -19.58 -20.97
N GLU A 267 -1.23 -18.49 -20.23
CA GLU A 267 0.09 -18.10 -19.70
C GLU A 267 0.65 -19.15 -18.73
N HIS A 268 -0.16 -19.59 -17.77
CA HIS A 268 0.27 -20.55 -16.75
C HIS A 268 -0.03 -22.01 -17.12
N LYS A 269 -0.65 -22.25 -18.27
CA LYS A 269 -1.09 -23.57 -18.77
C LYS A 269 -1.88 -24.38 -17.72
N ARG A 270 -2.73 -23.71 -16.93
CA ARG A 270 -3.52 -24.34 -15.85
C ARG A 270 -4.86 -23.64 -15.63
N THR A 271 -5.81 -24.35 -15.02
CA THR A 271 -7.09 -23.78 -14.61
C THR A 271 -7.01 -23.12 -13.23
N PHE A 272 -7.83 -22.08 -13.06
CA PHE A 272 -8.08 -21.40 -11.81
C PHE A 272 -9.58 -21.39 -11.56
N THR A 273 -9.99 -21.77 -10.35
CA THR A 273 -11.38 -21.65 -9.95
C THR A 273 -11.58 -20.45 -9.03
N TYR A 274 -12.55 -19.62 -9.36
CA TYR A 274 -12.96 -18.45 -8.61
C TYR A 274 -14.37 -18.65 -8.04
N LEU A 275 -14.58 -18.15 -6.83
CA LEU A 275 -15.88 -18.04 -6.19
C LEU A 275 -16.25 -16.58 -6.02
N THR A 276 -17.51 -16.25 -6.26
CA THR A 276 -18.08 -14.92 -6.04
C THR A 276 -19.54 -15.03 -5.59
N ASN A 277 -20.04 -14.03 -4.87
CA ASN A 277 -21.45 -13.90 -4.53
C ASN A 277 -22.26 -13.13 -5.60
N ARG A 278 -21.62 -12.58 -6.63
CA ARG A 278 -22.31 -11.86 -7.69
C ARG A 278 -22.65 -12.78 -8.87
N LEU A 279 -23.93 -12.85 -9.23
CA LEU A 279 -24.41 -13.80 -10.23
C LEU A 279 -24.52 -13.19 -11.64
N GLU A 280 -24.62 -11.86 -11.77
CA GLU A 280 -25.03 -11.21 -13.03
C GLU A 280 -23.87 -10.76 -13.93
N ILE A 281 -22.63 -10.79 -13.46
CA ILE A 281 -21.47 -10.25 -14.19
C ILE A 281 -20.88 -11.27 -15.17
N SER A 282 -20.22 -10.86 -16.25
CA SER A 282 -19.58 -11.83 -17.13
C SER A 282 -18.46 -12.62 -16.42
N ALA A 283 -18.37 -13.92 -16.68
CA ALA A 283 -17.31 -14.78 -16.12
C ALA A 283 -15.90 -14.28 -16.49
N LYS A 284 -15.76 -13.67 -17.68
CA LYS A 284 -14.55 -12.98 -18.13
C LYS A 284 -14.17 -11.82 -17.21
N ASN A 285 -15.13 -10.99 -16.80
CA ASN A 285 -14.87 -9.89 -15.88
C ASN A 285 -14.44 -10.39 -14.50
N ILE A 286 -14.98 -11.51 -14.01
CA ILE A 286 -14.52 -12.13 -12.74
C ILE A 286 -13.04 -12.55 -12.84
N ALA A 287 -12.63 -13.19 -13.92
CA ALA A 287 -11.24 -13.55 -14.15
C ALA A 287 -10.34 -12.31 -14.27
N MET A 288 -10.80 -11.26 -14.96
CA MET A 288 -10.08 -9.99 -15.10
C MET A 288 -9.93 -9.26 -13.75
N LEU A 289 -10.97 -9.23 -12.92
CA LEU A 289 -10.92 -8.69 -11.57
C LEU A 289 -9.86 -9.41 -10.74
N TYR A 290 -9.88 -10.75 -10.76
CA TYR A 290 -8.88 -11.52 -10.03
C TYR A 290 -7.46 -11.30 -10.55
N LYS A 291 -7.26 -11.14 -11.87
CA LYS A 291 -5.95 -10.79 -12.44
C LYS A 291 -5.42 -9.46 -11.90
N ASN A 292 -6.30 -8.47 -11.74
CA ASN A 292 -5.94 -7.17 -11.17
C ASN A 292 -5.62 -7.20 -9.67
N ARG A 293 -5.88 -8.31 -8.96
CA ARG A 293 -5.39 -8.51 -7.59
C ARG A 293 -3.88 -8.30 -7.50
N TRP A 294 -3.12 -8.74 -8.51
CA TRP A 294 -1.66 -8.65 -8.54
C TRP A 294 -1.12 -7.21 -8.37
N GLN A 295 -1.94 -6.19 -8.60
CA GLN A 295 -1.58 -4.79 -8.35
C GLN A 295 -1.17 -4.53 -6.88
N VAL A 296 -1.78 -5.20 -5.90
CA VAL A 296 -1.36 -5.06 -4.48
C VAL A 296 0.03 -5.66 -4.24
N GLU A 297 0.37 -6.75 -4.92
CA GLU A 297 1.71 -7.36 -4.82
C GLU A 297 2.76 -6.46 -5.48
N LEU A 298 2.43 -5.84 -6.62
CA LEU A 298 3.29 -4.83 -7.25
C LEU A 298 3.48 -3.62 -6.34
N PHE A 299 2.42 -3.17 -5.66
CA PHE A 299 2.52 -2.11 -4.66
C PHE A 299 3.43 -2.49 -3.49
N PHE A 300 3.32 -3.70 -2.95
CA PHE A 300 4.23 -4.16 -1.89
C PHE A 300 5.68 -4.26 -2.36
N LYS A 301 5.90 -4.79 -3.57
CA LYS A 301 7.22 -4.81 -4.19
C LYS A 301 7.77 -3.39 -4.31
N TRP A 302 6.95 -2.46 -4.76
CA TRP A 302 7.31 -1.06 -4.94
C TRP A 302 7.68 -0.39 -3.61
N ILE A 303 6.84 -0.49 -2.57
CA ILE A 303 7.15 0.09 -1.26
C ILE A 303 8.43 -0.53 -0.71
N LYS A 304 8.61 -1.86 -0.82
CA LYS A 304 9.81 -2.55 -0.34
C LYS A 304 11.09 -2.18 -1.08
N GLN A 305 10.99 -1.71 -2.32
CA GLN A 305 12.15 -1.37 -3.16
C GLN A 305 12.52 0.11 -3.04
N HIS A 306 11.54 1.00 -2.99
CA HIS A 306 11.76 2.44 -3.12
C HIS A 306 11.52 3.21 -1.82
N LEU A 307 10.87 2.59 -0.84
CA LEU A 307 10.69 3.15 0.48
C LEU A 307 11.46 2.31 1.50
N HIS A 308 12.05 2.98 2.48
CA HIS A 308 12.80 2.33 3.52
C HIS A 308 11.84 1.81 4.58
N ILE A 309 11.25 0.66 4.29
CA ILE A 309 10.45 -0.13 5.24
C ILE A 309 11.11 -1.47 5.59
N LYS A 310 12.28 -1.77 5.00
CA LYS A 310 13.10 -2.96 5.34
C LYS A 310 14.12 -2.68 6.44
N SER A 311 14.58 -1.43 6.54
CA SER A 311 15.47 -0.96 7.60
C SER A 311 14.77 0.13 8.39
N PHE A 312 14.60 -0.11 9.70
CA PHE A 312 13.92 0.84 10.57
C PHE A 312 14.90 1.79 11.27
N TRP A 313 14.55 3.06 11.32
CA TRP A 313 15.31 4.13 11.96
C TRP A 313 15.00 4.25 13.47
N GLY A 314 14.41 3.20 14.04
CA GLY A 314 14.13 3.03 15.45
C GLY A 314 13.71 1.58 15.73
N VAL A 315 13.86 1.17 16.99
CA VAL A 315 13.58 -0.21 17.41
C VAL A 315 12.25 -0.37 18.14
N SER A 316 11.64 0.72 18.61
CA SER A 316 10.34 0.64 19.26
C SER A 316 9.23 0.45 18.25
N GLU A 317 8.14 -0.19 18.68
CA GLU A 317 6.92 -0.37 17.89
C GLU A 317 6.39 0.96 17.35
N ASN A 318 6.40 1.99 18.19
CA ASN A 318 5.99 3.34 17.80
C ASN A 318 6.88 3.90 16.67
N ALA A 319 8.20 3.75 16.75
CA ALA A 319 9.12 4.24 15.71
C ALA A 319 8.90 3.53 14.37
N VAL A 320 8.64 2.23 14.42
CA VAL A 320 8.31 1.42 13.24
C VAL A 320 7.01 1.90 12.59
N ARG A 321 5.96 2.12 13.39
CA ARG A 321 4.68 2.66 12.89
C ARG A 321 4.84 4.06 12.29
N VAL A 322 5.52 4.97 12.97
CA VAL A 322 5.80 6.33 12.45
C VAL A 322 6.48 6.27 11.09
N GLN A 323 7.47 5.38 10.92
CA GLN A 323 8.18 5.24 9.66
C GLN A 323 7.30 4.66 8.54
N ILE A 324 6.50 3.63 8.83
CA ILE A 324 5.56 3.04 7.86
C ILE A 324 4.54 4.08 7.40
N TYR A 325 3.87 4.76 8.33
CA TYR A 325 2.87 5.77 7.97
C TYR A 325 3.48 6.97 7.23
N THR A 326 4.72 7.36 7.58
CA THR A 326 5.43 8.38 6.80
C THR A 326 5.77 7.90 5.38
N ALA A 327 6.16 6.64 5.21
CA ALA A 327 6.41 6.05 3.90
C ALA A 327 5.13 6.06 3.03
N ILE A 328 3.99 5.69 3.60
CA ILE A 328 2.68 5.74 2.92
C ILE A 328 2.29 7.18 2.55
N ALA A 329 2.46 8.13 3.47
CA ALA A 329 2.21 9.55 3.20
C ALA A 329 3.13 10.09 2.08
N THR A 330 4.39 9.62 2.02
CA THR A 330 5.35 9.96 0.97
C THR A 330 4.92 9.40 -0.38
N TYR A 331 4.47 8.15 -0.43
CA TYR A 331 3.89 7.58 -1.64
C TYR A 331 2.69 8.39 -2.15
N CYS A 332 1.77 8.72 -1.26
CA CYS A 332 0.59 9.51 -1.60
C CYS A 332 0.98 10.92 -2.07
N LEU A 333 1.98 11.55 -1.45
CA LEU A 333 2.52 12.84 -1.90
C LEU A 333 3.03 12.76 -3.35
N VAL A 334 3.83 11.73 -3.68
CA VAL A 334 4.34 11.55 -5.05
C VAL A 334 3.18 11.34 -6.03
N ALA A 335 2.18 10.55 -5.66
CA ALA A 335 1.00 10.32 -6.48
C ALA A 335 0.17 11.60 -6.71
N ILE A 336 0.06 12.47 -5.70
CA ILE A 336 -0.62 13.77 -5.80
C ILE A 336 0.17 14.71 -6.72
N VAL A 337 1.49 14.79 -6.56
CA VAL A 337 2.36 15.66 -7.37
C VAL A 337 2.35 15.23 -8.84
N GLU A 338 2.43 13.93 -9.09
CA GLU A 338 2.33 13.36 -10.44
C GLU A 338 1.04 13.79 -11.13
N HIS A 339 -0.10 13.65 -10.44
CA HIS A 339 -1.42 14.03 -10.95
C HIS A 339 -1.54 15.55 -11.17
N ASP A 340 -1.22 16.35 -10.14
CA ASP A 340 -1.46 17.80 -10.16
C ASP A 340 -0.57 18.54 -11.15
N LEU A 341 0.65 18.05 -11.35
CA LEU A 341 1.56 18.60 -12.36
C LEU A 341 1.40 17.95 -13.74
N ARG A 342 0.52 16.94 -13.87
CA ARG A 342 0.27 16.18 -15.10
C ARG A 342 1.56 15.66 -15.72
N LEU A 343 2.37 15.00 -14.91
CA LEU A 343 3.69 14.52 -15.33
C LEU A 343 3.60 13.39 -16.37
N ASN A 344 2.47 12.67 -16.42
CA ASN A 344 2.22 11.56 -17.34
C ASN A 344 3.30 10.46 -17.25
N ARG A 345 3.73 10.17 -16.02
CA ARG A 345 4.75 9.16 -15.70
C ARG A 345 4.23 8.20 -14.64
N SER A 346 4.81 7.01 -14.57
CA SER A 346 4.54 6.10 -13.45
C SER A 346 4.97 6.77 -12.14
N THR A 347 4.31 6.44 -11.02
CA THR A 347 4.73 6.94 -9.70
C THR A 347 6.16 6.55 -9.36
N PHE A 348 6.65 5.44 -9.95
CA PHE A 348 8.02 4.97 -9.84
C PHE A 348 9.01 5.95 -10.50
N ASP A 349 8.80 6.29 -11.76
CA ASP A 349 9.66 7.23 -12.48
C ASP A 349 9.71 8.59 -11.78
N VAL A 350 8.55 9.06 -11.30
CA VAL A 350 8.46 10.31 -10.54
C VAL A 350 9.29 10.23 -9.27
N LEU A 351 9.14 9.16 -8.47
CA LEU A 351 9.93 9.00 -7.26
C LEU A 351 11.43 8.93 -7.55
N ARG A 352 11.86 8.20 -8.59
CA ARG A 352 13.28 8.03 -8.97
C ARG A 352 13.93 9.34 -9.39
N ILE A 353 13.22 10.18 -10.15
CA ILE A 353 13.74 11.50 -10.55
C ILE A 353 13.76 12.45 -9.35
N LEU A 354 12.72 12.43 -8.52
CA LEU A 354 12.65 13.27 -7.32
C LEU A 354 13.74 12.92 -6.31
N SER A 355 14.02 11.64 -6.08
CA SER A 355 15.01 11.18 -5.09
C SER A 355 16.40 11.73 -5.34
N MET A 356 16.81 11.84 -6.60
CA MET A 356 18.10 12.38 -7.01
C MET A 356 18.13 13.91 -7.09
N SER A 357 16.96 14.55 -7.10
CA SER A 357 16.81 15.99 -7.36
C SER A 357 16.42 16.81 -6.14
N LEU A 358 16.31 16.22 -4.94
CA LEU A 358 15.76 16.89 -3.74
C LEU A 358 16.47 18.20 -3.35
N PHE A 359 17.79 18.30 -3.62
CA PHE A 359 18.62 19.49 -3.36
C PHE A 359 18.72 20.45 -4.54
N ASP A 360 18.16 20.10 -5.70
CA ASP A 360 18.10 20.98 -6.87
C ASP A 360 17.03 22.07 -6.65
N LYS A 361 17.15 23.19 -7.37
CA LYS A 361 16.20 24.31 -7.40
C LYS A 361 15.39 24.37 -8.70
N THR A 362 15.60 23.40 -9.59
CA THR A 362 14.80 23.24 -10.80
C THR A 362 13.31 23.05 -10.44
N PRO A 363 12.37 23.74 -11.11
CA PRO A 363 10.94 23.50 -10.93
C PRO A 363 10.59 22.03 -11.21
N ILE A 364 9.76 21.41 -10.35
CA ILE A 364 9.47 19.97 -10.46
C ILE A 364 9.05 19.57 -11.87
N ARG A 365 8.16 20.34 -12.51
CA ARG A 365 7.67 20.04 -13.87
C ARG A 365 8.80 19.96 -14.90
N GLU A 366 9.78 20.86 -14.85
CA GLU A 366 10.89 20.92 -15.81
C GLU A 366 11.79 19.67 -15.73
N LEU A 367 11.86 19.00 -14.58
CA LEU A 367 12.60 17.73 -14.42
C LEU A 367 12.03 16.60 -15.29
N PHE A 368 10.76 16.68 -15.68
CA PHE A 368 10.06 15.63 -16.41
C PHE A 368 9.83 15.95 -17.89
N GLU A 369 10.19 17.16 -18.34
CA GLU A 369 10.01 17.59 -19.73
C GLU A 369 11.04 16.98 -20.70
N ARG A 370 12.19 16.50 -20.18
CA ARG A 370 13.34 16.02 -21.00
C ARG A 370 13.67 14.53 -20.86
N ALA A 371 12.97 13.79 -20.00
CA ALA A 371 13.29 12.39 -19.74
C ALA A 371 12.74 11.47 -20.86
N GLU A 372 13.49 10.48 -21.31
CA GLU A 372 12.94 9.39 -22.14
C GLU A 372 11.94 8.56 -21.31
N THR A 373 10.86 8.08 -21.92
CA THR A 373 9.96 7.08 -21.30
C THR A 373 10.63 5.73 -21.29
N THR A 374 11.21 5.34 -20.15
CA THR A 374 11.58 3.95 -19.89
C THR A 374 10.31 3.14 -19.65
N ASP A 375 10.11 2.07 -20.42
CA ASP A 375 9.01 1.14 -20.23
C ASP A 375 9.35 0.18 -19.08
N ASP A 376 8.75 0.42 -17.91
CA ASP A 376 9.00 -0.28 -16.64
C ASP A 376 8.82 -1.82 -16.73
N LEU A 377 8.11 -2.32 -17.76
CA LEU A 377 7.91 -3.75 -17.99
C LEU A 377 9.10 -4.45 -18.67
N ALA A 378 9.98 -3.69 -19.33
CA ALA A 378 11.12 -4.24 -20.07
C ALA A 378 12.37 -4.46 -19.19
N GLU A 379 12.58 -3.65 -18.13
CA GLU A 379 13.76 -3.75 -17.27
C GLU A 379 13.83 -5.04 -16.44
N ILE A 380 12.73 -5.77 -16.26
CA ILE A 380 12.75 -7.10 -15.63
C ILE A 380 13.48 -8.14 -16.51
N ARG A 381 13.73 -7.86 -17.80
CA ARG A 381 14.44 -8.77 -18.72
C ARG A 381 15.96 -8.53 -18.82
N HIS A 382 16.48 -7.43 -18.30
CA HIS A 382 17.92 -7.18 -18.27
C HIS A 382 18.44 -7.38 -16.85
N ALA A 383 19.00 -8.57 -16.61
CA ALA A 383 19.73 -8.88 -15.39
C ALA A 383 20.94 -7.96 -15.27
N GLN A 384 20.76 -6.82 -14.60
CA GLN A 384 21.88 -6.06 -14.06
C GLN A 384 22.54 -6.94 -12.99
N LEU A 385 23.82 -7.26 -13.16
CA LEU A 385 24.58 -8.05 -12.20
C LEU A 385 24.71 -7.26 -10.89
N SER A 386 23.95 -7.65 -9.87
CA SER A 386 24.16 -7.22 -8.50
C SER A 386 25.07 -8.23 -7.79
N PHE A 387 26.27 -7.84 -7.42
CA PHE A 387 27.12 -8.64 -6.53
C PHE A 387 26.59 -8.52 -5.10
N ASN A 388 26.13 -9.64 -4.53
CA ASN A 388 25.93 -9.75 -3.09
C ASN A 388 27.31 -9.94 -2.44
N PHE A 389 27.87 -8.90 -1.84
CA PHE A 389 28.97 -9.02 -0.89
C PHE A 389 28.43 -9.08 0.54
#